data_AF-A0A925Z7F1-F1
#
_entry.id   AF-A0A925Z7F1-F1
#
_cell.length_a   1.000
_cell.length_b   1.000
_cell.length_c   1.000
_cell.angle_alpha   90.00
_cell.angle_beta   90.00
_cell.angle_gamma   90.00
#
_symmetry.space_group_name_H-M   'P 1'
#
loop_
_entity.id
_entity.type
_entity.pdbx_description
1 polymer ?
#
loop_
_entity_poly.entity_id
_entity_poly.type
_entity_poly.pdbx_seq_one_letter_code
_entity_poly.pdbx_strand_id
1 'polypeptide(L)'
;PGVLNIDVWHAWPKKAELLIGDYAEAWPVNKKLKYEIVGDGKLLKSDSLGTWILGKSDFSIDLKNLNNLQLKTYTDRKGNTANTLFWANARIVISSGKIIRLTELKTKAENIIPIVQSGKDYKGGPVRIAGDGYTDIAAAEPENTNKPGIITLDLNGLNAVKLIGLIGGDWVVGNEEQLRKTVSFRTSGKQARYLTVLEPYEDKSLVKKVTALSADELHIELSDGRTQHIKIDQLGGKADALGVKITEEKNGKIIREEESINK
;
A
#
# COMPACT_ATOMS: atom_id res chain seq x y z
N PRO A 1 11.10 12.82 18.73
CA PRO A 1 11.22 11.43 18.19
C PRO A 1 12.38 11.37 17.19
N GLY A 2 13.34 10.46 17.38
CA GLY A 2 14.46 10.24 16.45
C GLY A 2 14.15 9.15 15.42
N VAL A 3 14.99 9.02 14.38
CA VAL A 3 14.91 7.93 13.40
C VAL A 3 15.46 6.66 14.05
N LEU A 4 14.63 5.62 14.15
CA LEU A 4 15.07 4.28 14.55
C LEU A 4 15.36 3.47 13.30
N ASN A 5 16.61 3.07 13.09
CA ASN A 5 16.98 2.16 12.01
C ASN A 5 16.88 0.72 12.49
N ILE A 6 16.38 -0.18 11.63
CA ILE A 6 16.28 -1.61 11.94
C ILE A 6 16.68 -2.42 10.71
N ASP A 7 17.72 -3.23 10.84
CA ASP A 7 18.04 -4.27 9.86
C ASP A 7 17.32 -5.58 10.22
N VAL A 8 16.76 -6.23 9.20
CA VAL A 8 16.03 -7.51 9.32
C VAL A 8 16.78 -8.59 8.55
N TRP A 9 17.41 -9.50 9.28
CA TRP A 9 18.17 -10.61 8.70
C TRP A 9 17.37 -11.90 8.81
N HIS A 10 16.83 -12.36 7.68
CA HIS A 10 16.21 -13.68 7.61
C HIS A 10 17.27 -14.76 7.33
N ALA A 11 17.51 -15.62 8.30
CA ALA A 11 18.59 -16.60 8.26
C ALA A 11 18.10 -18.03 7.95
N TRP A 12 16.92 -18.39 8.45
CA TRP A 12 16.31 -19.70 8.20
C TRP A 12 14.79 -19.60 8.03
N PRO A 13 14.19 -20.34 7.09
CA PRO A 13 14.83 -21.29 6.15
C PRO A 13 15.62 -20.60 5.04
N LYS A 14 16.66 -21.27 4.52
CA LYS A 14 17.55 -20.73 3.48
C LYS A 14 16.84 -20.31 2.18
N LYS A 15 15.61 -20.78 1.97
CA LYS A 15 14.72 -20.40 0.87
C LYS A 15 13.36 -20.03 1.46
N ALA A 16 12.99 -18.76 1.33
CA ALA A 16 11.68 -18.24 1.69
C ALA A 16 11.27 -17.16 0.67
N GLU A 17 9.97 -16.99 0.50
CA GLU A 17 9.42 -15.84 -0.19
C GLU A 17 9.41 -14.65 0.76
N LEU A 18 9.98 -13.52 0.35
CA LEU A 18 9.93 -12.25 1.08
C LEU A 18 8.78 -11.40 0.56
N LEU A 19 7.88 -11.01 1.46
CA LEU A 19 6.83 -10.05 1.19
C LEU A 19 7.06 -8.81 2.05
N ILE A 20 7.07 -7.65 1.41
CA ILE A 20 7.10 -6.34 2.07
C ILE A 20 5.84 -5.60 1.66
N GLY A 21 5.06 -5.16 2.64
CA GLY A 21 3.83 -4.40 2.41
C GLY A 21 3.71 -3.22 3.38
N ASP A 22 2.86 -2.27 3.02
CA ASP A 22 2.48 -1.18 3.93
C ASP A 22 1.53 -1.72 4.99
N TYR A 23 1.80 -1.40 6.26
CA TYR A 23 0.90 -1.74 7.34
C TYR A 23 -0.38 -0.92 7.20
N ALA A 24 -1.52 -1.60 7.31
CA ALA A 24 -2.87 -1.04 7.18
C ALA A 24 -3.24 -0.07 8.32
N GLU A 25 -2.50 1.02 8.44
CA GLU A 25 -2.76 2.06 9.43
C GLU A 25 -4.15 2.67 9.24
N ALA A 26 -4.83 2.91 10.37
CA ALA A 26 -6.15 3.50 10.43
C ALA A 26 -6.09 5.03 10.17
N TRP A 27 -5.73 5.40 8.95
CA TRP A 27 -5.79 6.79 8.49
C TRP A 27 -7.25 7.24 8.39
N PRO A 28 -7.54 8.53 8.65
CA PRO A 28 -8.90 9.08 8.55
C PRO A 28 -9.29 9.27 7.08
N VAL A 29 -9.32 8.19 6.31
CA VAL A 29 -9.69 8.17 4.88
C VAL A 29 -10.99 7.40 4.64
N ASN A 30 -11.42 6.57 5.61
CA ASN A 30 -12.57 5.70 5.46
C ASN A 30 -13.86 6.53 5.33
N LYS A 31 -14.55 6.33 4.21
CA LYS A 31 -15.84 6.93 3.88
C LYS A 31 -16.57 6.03 2.88
N LYS A 32 -17.89 6.15 2.84
CA LYS A 32 -18.70 5.58 1.77
C LYS A 32 -18.60 6.46 0.54
N LEU A 33 -18.35 5.83 -0.59
CA LEU A 33 -18.46 6.38 -1.92
C LEU A 33 -19.69 5.78 -2.59
N LYS A 34 -20.51 6.61 -3.22
CA LYS A 34 -21.43 6.20 -4.27
C LYS A 34 -21.08 6.97 -5.52
N TYR A 35 -21.15 6.33 -6.68
CA TYR A 35 -20.97 7.02 -7.94
C TYR A 35 -22.07 6.68 -8.93
N GLU A 36 -22.25 7.58 -9.90
CA GLU A 36 -23.15 7.42 -11.02
C GLU A 36 -22.48 7.90 -12.30
N ILE A 37 -22.70 7.17 -13.39
CA ILE A 37 -22.33 7.56 -14.75
C ILE A 37 -23.65 7.77 -15.51
N VAL A 38 -23.88 8.99 -15.96
CA VAL A 38 -25.15 9.41 -16.59
C VAL A 38 -24.86 9.94 -17.99
N GLY A 39 -25.48 9.37 -19.01
CA GLY A 39 -25.35 9.80 -20.41
C GLY A 39 -26.67 10.36 -20.92
N ASP A 40 -26.65 11.57 -21.48
CA ASP A 40 -27.85 12.27 -21.98
C ASP A 40 -29.04 12.25 -20.98
N GLY A 41 -28.73 12.40 -19.69
CA GLY A 41 -29.71 12.38 -18.60
C GLY A 41 -30.15 10.98 -18.14
N LYS A 42 -29.74 9.91 -18.82
CA LYS A 42 -30.04 8.52 -18.46
C LYS A 42 -28.91 7.90 -17.62
N LEU A 43 -29.28 7.25 -16.51
CA LEU A 43 -28.33 6.49 -15.70
C LEU A 43 -27.79 5.29 -16.50
N LEU A 44 -26.47 5.22 -16.66
CA LEU A 44 -25.77 4.13 -17.35
C LEU A 44 -25.15 3.13 -16.36
N LYS A 45 -24.63 3.63 -15.23
CA LYS A 45 -24.09 2.80 -14.14
C LYS A 45 -24.22 3.54 -12.81
N SER A 46 -24.50 2.80 -11.74
CA SER A 46 -24.34 3.26 -10.37
C SER A 46 -23.78 2.13 -9.52
N ASP A 47 -22.95 2.47 -8.54
CA ASP A 47 -22.42 1.54 -7.55
C ASP A 47 -22.04 2.29 -6.27
N SER A 48 -21.77 1.55 -5.19
CA SER A 48 -21.31 2.10 -3.92
C SER A 48 -20.32 1.17 -3.22
N LEU A 49 -19.30 1.76 -2.60
CA LEU A 49 -18.21 1.05 -1.92
C LEU A 49 -17.71 1.84 -0.71
N GLY A 50 -17.06 1.14 0.23
CA GLY A 50 -16.20 1.78 1.23
C GLY A 50 -14.81 2.03 0.63
N THR A 51 -14.23 3.21 0.88
CA THR A 51 -12.99 3.67 0.24
C THR A 51 -11.76 3.62 1.14
N TRP A 52 -11.77 2.73 2.13
CA TRP A 52 -10.54 2.37 2.84
C TRP A 52 -9.57 1.61 1.91
N ILE A 53 -8.57 0.93 2.45
CA ILE A 53 -7.36 0.46 1.75
C ILE A 53 -7.62 -0.31 0.45
N LEU A 54 -8.73 -1.05 0.32
CA LEU A 54 -9.03 -1.90 -0.85
C LEU A 54 -10.19 -1.39 -1.70
N GLY A 55 -10.73 -0.21 -1.40
CA GLY A 55 -11.94 0.31 -2.02
C GLY A 55 -11.70 0.86 -3.42
N LYS A 56 -11.98 0.05 -4.46
CA LYS A 56 -12.04 0.47 -5.86
C LYS A 56 -13.21 -0.14 -6.61
N SER A 57 -13.65 0.53 -7.67
CA SER A 57 -14.66 0.03 -8.59
C SER A 57 -14.30 0.38 -10.02
N ASP A 58 -14.06 -0.65 -10.83
CA ASP A 58 -13.79 -0.54 -12.26
C ASP A 58 -15.09 -0.35 -13.07
N PHE A 59 -14.99 0.37 -14.19
CA PHE A 59 -16.10 0.56 -15.11
C PHE A 59 -15.67 0.48 -16.59
N SER A 60 -16.62 0.03 -17.40
CA SER A 60 -16.50 -0.03 -18.85
C SER A 60 -17.89 0.21 -19.45
N ILE A 61 -18.14 1.41 -19.99
CA ILE A 61 -19.48 1.89 -20.38
C ILE A 61 -19.50 2.18 -21.87
N ASP A 62 -20.52 1.71 -22.58
CA ASP A 62 -20.77 2.07 -23.98
C ASP A 62 -21.21 3.54 -24.08
N LEU A 63 -20.58 4.29 -24.98
CA LEU A 63 -20.88 5.70 -25.22
C LEU A 63 -21.51 5.98 -26.60
N LYS A 64 -21.80 4.94 -27.39
CA LYS A 64 -22.38 5.12 -28.72
C LYS A 64 -23.68 5.92 -28.66
N ASN A 65 -23.78 6.90 -29.55
CA ASN A 65 -24.93 7.78 -29.71
C ASN A 65 -25.24 8.67 -28.49
N LEU A 66 -24.26 8.90 -27.61
CA LEU A 66 -24.37 9.87 -26.52
C LEU A 66 -23.72 11.20 -26.89
N ASN A 67 -24.35 12.29 -26.48
CA ASN A 67 -23.84 13.65 -26.71
C ASN A 67 -23.20 14.25 -25.46
N ASN A 68 -23.63 13.84 -24.27
CA ASN A 68 -23.14 14.34 -22.99
C ASN A 68 -22.92 13.19 -22.01
N LEU A 69 -21.91 13.34 -21.15
CA LEU A 69 -21.63 12.43 -20.05
C LEU A 69 -21.42 13.18 -18.74
N GLN A 70 -22.01 12.68 -17.66
CA GLN A 70 -21.77 13.16 -16.31
C GLN A 70 -21.22 12.03 -15.44
N LEU A 71 -20.10 12.30 -14.78
CA LEU A 71 -19.53 11.47 -13.73
C LEU A 71 -19.90 12.12 -12.39
N LYS A 72 -20.73 11.45 -11.60
CA LYS A 72 -21.22 11.97 -10.32
C LYS A 72 -20.60 11.20 -9.17
N THR A 73 -20.11 11.92 -8.18
CA THR A 73 -19.53 11.36 -6.96
C THR A 73 -20.31 11.84 -5.75
N TYR A 74 -20.67 10.91 -4.87
CA TYR A 74 -21.33 11.15 -3.59
C TYR A 74 -20.48 10.54 -2.49
N THR A 75 -20.38 11.23 -1.36
CA THR A 75 -19.69 10.69 -0.19
C THR A 75 -20.29 11.17 1.12
N ASP A 76 -20.16 10.35 2.15
CA ASP A 76 -20.54 10.66 3.53
C ASP A 76 -19.37 11.22 4.36
N ARG A 77 -18.31 11.73 3.72
CA ARG A 77 -17.16 12.38 4.36
C ARG A 77 -17.62 13.31 5.50
N LYS A 78 -17.08 13.09 6.70
CA LYS A 78 -17.40 13.84 7.94
C LYS A 78 -16.14 14.20 8.71
N GLY A 79 -16.23 15.25 9.51
CA GLY A 79 -15.19 15.66 10.46
C GLY A 79 -13.82 15.85 9.79
N ASN A 80 -12.81 15.18 10.32
CA ASN A 80 -11.42 15.24 9.84
C ASN A 80 -11.09 14.19 8.76
N THR A 81 -12.09 13.54 8.16
CA THR A 81 -11.85 12.56 7.10
C THR A 81 -11.23 13.26 5.88
N ALA A 82 -10.03 12.84 5.48
CA ALA A 82 -9.23 13.45 4.42
C ALA A 82 -9.90 13.32 3.04
N ASN A 83 -9.57 14.21 2.11
CA ASN A 83 -9.99 14.09 0.71
C ASN A 83 -9.13 13.05 0.00
N THR A 84 -9.77 12.10 -0.68
CA THR A 84 -9.12 10.88 -1.19
C THR A 84 -9.74 10.37 -2.48
N LEU A 85 -10.88 10.90 -2.93
CA LEU A 85 -11.63 10.31 -4.03
C LEU A 85 -11.11 10.75 -5.40
N PHE A 86 -10.84 9.77 -6.28
CA PHE A 86 -10.35 10.01 -7.64
C PHE A 86 -11.02 9.12 -8.69
N TRP A 87 -11.28 9.69 -9.86
CA TRP A 87 -11.50 8.95 -11.10
C TRP A 87 -10.13 8.67 -11.74
N ALA A 88 -9.64 7.44 -11.67
CA ALA A 88 -8.29 7.07 -12.11
C ALA A 88 -8.32 6.30 -13.44
N ASN A 89 -7.32 6.59 -14.28
CA ASN A 89 -7.15 6.06 -15.63
C ASN A 89 -8.43 6.14 -16.49
N ALA A 90 -9.31 7.09 -16.16
CA ALA A 90 -10.57 7.31 -16.84
C ALA A 90 -10.29 7.86 -18.25
N ARG A 91 -10.79 7.19 -19.27
CA ARG A 91 -10.46 7.47 -20.66
C ARG A 91 -11.60 7.09 -21.61
N ILE A 92 -11.72 7.87 -22.67
CA ILE A 92 -12.64 7.62 -23.77
C ILE A 92 -11.90 6.91 -24.89
N VAL A 93 -12.47 5.80 -25.36
CA VAL A 93 -12.12 5.19 -26.64
C VAL A 93 -13.07 5.77 -27.69
N ILE A 94 -12.54 6.25 -28.80
CA ILE A 94 -13.34 6.74 -29.94
C ILE A 94 -13.38 5.71 -31.08
N SER A 95 -14.23 5.92 -32.08
CA SER A 95 -14.48 4.95 -33.16
C SER A 95 -13.23 4.53 -33.96
N SER A 96 -12.20 5.38 -34.02
CA SER A 96 -10.91 5.05 -34.64
C SER A 96 -10.00 4.15 -33.79
N GLY A 97 -10.41 3.82 -32.56
CA GLY A 97 -9.59 3.11 -31.58
C GLY A 97 -8.64 4.01 -30.78
N LYS A 98 -8.55 5.31 -31.12
CA LYS A 98 -7.76 6.27 -30.33
C LYS A 98 -8.33 6.39 -28.91
N ILE A 99 -7.41 6.53 -27.96
CA ILE A 99 -7.71 6.76 -26.55
C ILE A 99 -7.48 8.25 -26.23
N ILE A 100 -8.41 8.85 -25.50
CA ILE A 100 -8.31 10.22 -24.98
C ILE A 100 -8.53 10.15 -23.47
N ARG A 101 -7.58 10.65 -22.67
CA ARG A 101 -7.71 10.62 -21.22
C ARG A 101 -8.72 11.63 -20.73
N LEU A 102 -9.38 11.36 -19.61
CA LEU A 102 -10.30 12.29 -18.96
C LEU A 102 -9.61 13.62 -18.64
N THR A 103 -8.35 13.56 -18.22
CA THR A 103 -7.49 14.71 -17.89
C THR A 103 -7.09 15.54 -19.11
N GLU A 104 -7.21 15.00 -20.33
CA GLU A 104 -6.93 15.69 -21.61
C GLU A 104 -8.20 16.30 -22.23
N LEU A 105 -9.38 15.98 -21.69
CA LEU A 105 -10.67 16.48 -22.18
C LEU A 105 -11.02 17.81 -21.51
N LYS A 106 -11.72 18.66 -22.27
CA LYS A 106 -12.35 19.86 -21.70
C LYS A 106 -13.55 19.43 -20.88
N THR A 107 -13.42 19.50 -19.55
CA THR A 107 -14.50 19.15 -18.61
C THR A 107 -15.00 20.36 -17.86
N LYS A 108 -16.28 20.32 -17.44
CA LYS A 108 -16.84 21.25 -16.44
C LYS A 108 -16.99 20.51 -15.12
N ALA A 109 -16.39 21.03 -14.05
CA ALA A 109 -16.53 20.49 -12.71
C ALA A 109 -17.47 21.38 -11.87
N GLU A 110 -18.36 20.74 -11.11
CA GLU A 110 -19.30 21.39 -10.18
C GLU A 110 -19.23 20.69 -8.83
N ASN A 111 -19.11 21.46 -7.73
CA ASN A 111 -19.02 20.92 -6.37
C ASN A 111 -17.89 19.88 -6.19
N ILE A 112 -16.78 20.03 -6.92
CA ILE A 112 -15.60 19.16 -6.82
C ILE A 112 -14.45 19.97 -6.21
N ILE A 113 -13.79 19.42 -5.20
CA ILE A 113 -12.56 20.00 -4.65
C ILE A 113 -11.44 19.77 -5.69
N PRO A 114 -10.77 20.83 -6.18
CA PRO A 114 -9.68 20.68 -7.13
C PRO A 114 -8.42 20.11 -6.45
N ILE A 115 -7.60 19.41 -7.23
CA ILE A 115 -6.22 19.07 -6.84
C ILE A 115 -5.26 20.19 -7.20
N VAL A 116 -4.22 20.36 -6.39
CA VAL A 116 -3.20 21.41 -6.57
C VAL A 116 -2.21 21.05 -7.68
N GLN A 117 -1.88 19.76 -7.79
CA GLN A 117 -0.89 19.25 -8.73
C GLN A 117 -1.43 18.04 -9.49
N SER A 118 -1.32 18.06 -10.81
CA SER A 118 -1.72 16.93 -11.65
C SER A 118 -0.94 15.66 -11.30
N GLY A 119 -1.63 14.52 -11.24
CA GLY A 119 -1.05 13.23 -10.89
C GLY A 119 -0.62 13.07 -9.44
N LYS A 120 -1.05 13.97 -8.55
CA LYS A 120 -0.80 13.93 -7.11
C LYS A 120 -2.10 14.00 -6.33
N ASP A 121 -2.07 13.49 -5.09
CA ASP A 121 -3.20 13.55 -4.19
C ASP A 121 -3.52 15.00 -3.73
N TYR A 122 -4.53 15.15 -2.88
CA TYR A 122 -4.97 16.44 -2.34
C TYR A 122 -3.94 17.16 -1.43
N LYS A 123 -2.83 16.51 -1.09
CA LYS A 123 -1.70 17.00 -0.28
C LYS A 123 -0.36 16.93 -1.01
N GLY A 124 -0.32 16.61 -2.30
CA GLY A 124 0.90 16.53 -3.11
C GLY A 124 1.63 15.18 -3.08
N GLY A 125 1.07 14.16 -2.42
CA GLY A 125 1.59 12.79 -2.39
C GLY A 125 1.27 11.99 -3.65
N PRO A 126 1.82 10.76 -3.79
CA PRO A 126 1.39 9.82 -4.83
C PRO A 126 -0.06 9.40 -4.60
N VAL A 127 -0.75 8.96 -5.66
CA VAL A 127 -2.10 8.39 -5.52
C VAL A 127 -2.04 6.88 -5.62
N ARG A 128 -2.55 6.19 -4.60
CA ARG A 128 -2.65 4.74 -4.52
C ARG A 128 -4.08 4.30 -4.26
N ILE A 129 -4.69 3.59 -5.20
CA ILE A 129 -6.05 3.07 -5.08
C ILE A 129 -5.98 1.55 -5.04
N ALA A 130 -6.38 0.95 -3.92
CA ALA A 130 -6.25 -0.49 -3.67
C ALA A 130 -4.81 -1.02 -3.83
N GLY A 131 -3.82 -0.22 -3.43
CA GLY A 131 -2.39 -0.54 -3.48
C GLY A 131 -1.70 -0.22 -4.82
N ASP A 132 -2.45 -0.04 -5.89
CA ASP A 132 -1.93 0.29 -7.22
C ASP A 132 -1.68 1.80 -7.36
N GLY A 133 -0.56 2.19 -7.97
CA GLY A 133 -0.22 3.61 -8.19
C GLY A 133 -0.87 4.20 -9.45
N TYR A 134 -1.35 5.45 -9.36
CA TYR A 134 -2.01 6.17 -10.46
C TYR A 134 -1.49 7.59 -10.62
N THR A 135 -1.28 8.01 -11.87
CA THR A 135 -0.88 9.40 -12.22
C THR A 135 -1.88 10.07 -13.16
N ASP A 136 -2.63 9.31 -13.96
CA ASP A 136 -3.77 9.82 -14.73
C ASP A 136 -5.01 9.80 -13.84
N ILE A 137 -5.26 10.91 -13.15
CA ILE A 137 -6.33 11.04 -12.16
C ILE A 137 -7.09 12.35 -12.33
N ALA A 138 -8.41 12.27 -12.19
CA ALA A 138 -9.27 13.44 -12.02
C ALA A 138 -9.85 13.46 -10.61
N ALA A 139 -9.86 14.65 -10.00
CA ALA A 139 -10.44 14.88 -8.68
C ALA A 139 -11.91 14.44 -8.64
N ALA A 140 -12.32 13.71 -7.61
CA ALA A 140 -13.70 13.24 -7.47
C ALA A 140 -14.35 13.67 -6.14
N GLU A 141 -13.59 14.23 -5.20
CA GLU A 141 -14.12 14.59 -3.87
C GLU A 141 -15.13 15.74 -3.94
N PRO A 142 -16.37 15.53 -3.44
CA PRO A 142 -17.34 16.61 -3.33
C PRO A 142 -16.95 17.66 -2.27
N GLU A 143 -17.08 18.94 -2.62
CA GLU A 143 -16.84 20.05 -1.69
C GLU A 143 -17.92 20.09 -0.59
N ASN A 144 -19.19 20.13 -0.99
CA ASN A 144 -20.35 19.98 -0.14
C ASN A 144 -20.90 18.55 -0.26
N THR A 145 -20.84 17.78 0.83
CA THR A 145 -21.24 16.36 0.87
C THR A 145 -22.74 16.11 0.78
N ASN A 146 -23.56 17.16 0.94
CA ASN A 146 -25.02 17.06 0.73
C ASN A 146 -25.43 17.12 -0.75
N LYS A 147 -24.48 17.37 -1.65
CA LYS A 147 -24.68 17.44 -3.10
C LYS A 147 -23.65 16.55 -3.80
N PRO A 148 -23.95 15.99 -4.99
CA PRO A 148 -22.93 15.31 -5.77
C PRO A 148 -21.85 16.30 -6.21
N GLY A 149 -20.61 15.83 -6.26
CA GLY A 149 -19.61 16.39 -7.16
C GLY A 149 -19.87 15.88 -8.57
N ILE A 150 -19.80 16.75 -9.58
CA ILE A 150 -20.15 16.41 -10.97
C ILE A 150 -19.04 16.85 -11.91
N ILE A 151 -18.55 15.93 -12.74
CA ILE A 151 -17.73 16.22 -13.92
C ILE A 151 -18.61 16.02 -15.15
N THR A 152 -18.78 17.05 -15.96
CA THR A 152 -19.54 17.01 -17.21
C THR A 152 -18.61 17.07 -18.41
N LEU A 153 -18.85 16.20 -19.39
CA LEU A 153 -18.14 16.11 -20.66
C LEU A 153 -19.10 16.30 -21.83
N ASP A 154 -18.64 17.03 -22.83
CA ASP A 154 -19.26 17.09 -24.15
C ASP A 154 -18.64 16.00 -25.05
N LEU A 155 -19.47 15.13 -25.60
CA LEU A 155 -19.08 14.04 -26.49
C LEU A 155 -19.29 14.37 -27.97
N ASN A 156 -19.92 15.51 -28.29
CA ASN A 156 -20.20 15.90 -29.67
C ASN A 156 -18.92 15.96 -30.50
N GLY A 157 -18.96 15.34 -31.68
CA GLY A 157 -17.82 15.30 -32.60
C GLY A 157 -16.66 14.39 -32.18
N LEU A 158 -16.68 13.79 -30.98
CA LEU A 158 -15.63 12.85 -30.55
C LEU A 158 -15.77 11.46 -31.17
N ASN A 159 -16.97 11.09 -31.64
CA ASN A 159 -17.31 9.72 -32.03
C ASN A 159 -16.94 8.71 -30.91
N ALA A 160 -17.27 9.07 -29.67
CA ALA A 160 -16.98 8.27 -28.50
C ALA A 160 -17.71 6.91 -28.56
N VAL A 161 -17.01 5.83 -28.25
CA VAL A 161 -17.57 4.47 -28.22
C VAL A 161 -17.53 3.85 -26.83
N LYS A 162 -16.57 4.23 -25.98
CA LYS A 162 -16.45 3.61 -24.66
C LYS A 162 -15.81 4.53 -23.64
N LEU A 163 -16.31 4.53 -22.41
CA LEU A 163 -15.60 5.04 -21.23
C LEU A 163 -15.02 3.85 -20.47
N ILE A 164 -13.74 3.93 -20.11
CA ILE A 164 -13.04 2.91 -19.30
C ILE A 164 -12.29 3.62 -18.18
N GLY A 165 -12.26 3.05 -16.98
CA GLY A 165 -11.50 3.58 -15.86
C GLY A 165 -11.91 2.93 -14.55
N LEU A 166 -11.50 3.55 -13.45
CA LEU A 166 -11.95 3.18 -12.12
C LEU A 166 -12.17 4.41 -11.24
N ILE A 167 -12.88 4.20 -10.14
CA ILE A 167 -12.99 5.17 -9.06
C ILE A 167 -12.63 4.50 -7.74
N GLY A 168 -11.96 5.23 -6.86
CA GLY A 168 -11.62 4.74 -5.54
C GLY A 168 -11.08 5.83 -4.62
N GLY A 169 -10.72 5.41 -3.41
CA GLY A 169 -10.06 6.25 -2.43
C GLY A 169 -8.55 6.01 -2.43
N ASP A 170 -7.82 7.10 -2.35
CA ASP A 170 -6.38 7.13 -2.10
C ASP A 170 -6.05 6.68 -0.67
N TRP A 171 -5.01 5.86 -0.55
CA TRP A 171 -4.35 5.51 0.72
C TRP A 171 -2.88 5.16 0.43
N VAL A 172 -1.91 5.95 0.90
CA VAL A 172 -1.97 6.99 1.95
C VAL A 172 -1.98 8.42 1.37
N VAL A 173 -2.66 9.35 2.04
CA VAL A 173 -2.70 10.77 1.61
C VAL A 173 -1.48 11.56 2.12
N GLY A 174 -0.67 12.06 1.21
CA GLY A 174 0.43 12.99 1.44
C GLY A 174 1.79 12.30 1.47
N ASN A 175 2.60 12.58 2.50
CA ASN A 175 3.93 12.00 2.62
C ASN A 175 3.87 10.53 3.05
N GLU A 176 4.43 9.62 2.22
CA GLU A 176 4.52 8.18 2.47
C GLU A 176 5.89 7.70 2.99
N GLU A 177 6.85 8.59 3.26
CA GLU A 177 8.24 8.24 3.63
C GLU A 177 8.36 7.46 4.94
N GLN A 178 7.41 7.64 5.86
CA GLN A 178 7.45 7.07 7.21
C GLN A 178 6.32 6.06 7.46
N LEU A 179 5.80 5.43 6.40
CA LEU A 179 4.82 4.36 6.55
C LEU A 179 5.45 3.14 7.22
N ARG A 180 4.78 2.62 8.25
CA ARG A 180 5.13 1.33 8.83
C ARG A 180 5.05 0.27 7.74
N LYS A 181 6.13 -0.51 7.63
CA LYS A 181 6.18 -1.68 6.76
C LYS A 181 5.92 -2.94 7.56
N THR A 182 5.23 -3.89 6.95
CA THR A 182 5.16 -5.27 7.41
C THR A 182 6.10 -6.10 6.56
N VAL A 183 6.95 -6.90 7.21
CA VAL A 183 7.86 -7.84 6.55
C VAL A 183 7.39 -9.24 6.89
N SER A 184 7.22 -10.08 5.87
CA SER A 184 6.81 -11.48 6.02
C SER A 184 7.74 -12.40 5.24
N PHE A 185 8.10 -13.52 5.84
CA PHE A 185 8.83 -14.60 5.21
C PHE A 185 7.93 -15.81 5.13
N ARG A 186 7.68 -16.32 3.92
CA ARG A 186 6.74 -17.42 3.69
C ARG A 186 7.45 -18.65 3.16
N THR A 187 7.09 -19.80 3.73
CA THR A 187 7.41 -21.12 3.20
C THR A 187 6.17 -22.01 3.20
N SER A 188 6.25 -23.14 2.49
CA SER A 188 5.21 -24.17 2.48
C SER A 188 5.80 -25.50 2.95
N GLY A 189 5.12 -26.17 3.88
CA GLY A 189 5.59 -27.42 4.46
C GLY A 189 4.69 -27.90 5.59
N LYS A 190 5.05 -29.05 6.19
CA LYS A 190 4.33 -29.62 7.35
C LYS A 190 4.74 -29.00 8.69
N GLN A 191 5.88 -28.32 8.71
CA GLN A 191 6.47 -27.70 9.90
C GLN A 191 7.11 -26.37 9.49
N ALA A 192 7.14 -25.44 10.44
CA ALA A 192 7.64 -24.09 10.28
C ALA A 192 8.66 -23.80 11.39
N ARG A 193 9.91 -23.52 11.00
CA ARG A 193 10.94 -22.97 11.89
C ARG A 193 11.55 -21.77 11.18
N TYR A 194 11.67 -20.67 11.90
CA TYR A 194 12.17 -19.41 11.38
C TYR A 194 13.22 -18.87 12.33
N LEU A 195 14.37 -18.47 11.76
CA LEU A 195 15.39 -17.73 12.49
C LEU A 195 15.54 -16.38 11.80
N THR A 196 15.24 -15.32 12.54
CA THR A 196 15.34 -13.93 12.09
C THR A 196 16.09 -13.14 13.16
N VAL A 197 17.07 -12.35 12.75
CA VAL A 197 17.77 -11.40 13.62
C VAL A 197 17.27 -10.00 13.30
N LEU A 198 16.82 -9.29 14.33
CA LEU A 198 16.46 -7.87 14.25
C LEU A 198 17.56 -7.06 14.91
N GLU A 199 18.13 -6.13 14.18
CA GLU A 199 19.14 -5.22 14.69
C GLU A 199 18.60 -3.79 14.69
N PRO A 200 18.07 -3.30 15.83
CA PRO A 200 17.83 -1.87 16.00
C PRO A 200 19.16 -1.13 16.23
N TYR A 201 19.39 -0.03 15.51
CA TYR A 201 20.58 0.81 15.68
C TYR A 201 20.29 2.30 15.46
N GLU A 202 21.15 3.15 16.04
CA GLU A 202 21.05 4.61 15.90
C GLU A 202 21.87 5.12 14.71
N ASP A 203 23.20 5.07 14.79
CA ASP A 203 24.12 5.59 13.75
C ASP A 203 24.52 4.51 12.74
N LYS A 204 25.06 3.38 13.21
CA LYS A 204 25.64 2.33 12.35
C LYS A 204 25.23 0.95 12.83
N SER A 205 24.89 0.09 11.87
CA SER A 205 24.76 -1.35 12.09
C SER A 205 26.11 -1.94 12.53
N LEU A 206 26.06 -2.79 13.55
CA LEU A 206 27.14 -3.65 14.01
C LEU A 206 27.07 -5.03 13.37
N VAL A 207 25.90 -5.53 12.98
CA VAL A 207 25.77 -6.83 12.33
C VAL A 207 26.27 -6.72 10.89
N LYS A 208 27.42 -7.32 10.64
CA LYS A 208 27.98 -7.41 9.28
C LYS A 208 27.29 -8.52 8.49
N LYS A 209 26.98 -9.65 9.13
CA LYS A 209 26.41 -10.82 8.47
C LYS A 209 25.77 -11.78 9.46
N VAL A 210 24.65 -12.38 9.07
CA VAL A 210 23.98 -13.47 9.79
C VAL A 210 23.96 -14.72 8.92
N THR A 211 24.37 -15.86 9.49
CA THR A 211 24.35 -17.16 8.83
C THR A 211 23.64 -18.18 9.72
N ALA A 212 22.60 -18.84 9.22
CA ALA A 212 22.05 -20.01 9.89
C ALA A 212 22.87 -21.26 9.54
N LEU A 213 23.47 -21.88 10.56
CA LEU A 213 24.19 -23.15 10.44
C LEU A 213 23.20 -24.31 10.35
N SER A 214 22.08 -24.20 11.06
CA SER A 214 20.95 -25.13 11.04
C SER A 214 19.62 -24.41 11.29
N ALA A 215 18.52 -25.15 11.46
CA ALA A 215 17.24 -24.58 11.88
C ALA A 215 17.24 -24.06 13.33
N ASP A 216 18.31 -24.36 14.08
CA ASP A 216 18.40 -24.18 15.53
C ASP A 216 19.72 -23.46 15.93
N GLU A 217 20.50 -22.98 14.95
CA GLU A 217 21.83 -22.39 15.19
C GLU A 217 22.15 -21.22 14.25
N LEU A 218 22.61 -20.12 14.82
CA LEU A 218 23.06 -18.92 14.12
C LEU A 218 24.53 -18.61 14.40
N HIS A 219 25.21 -18.12 13.38
CA HIS A 219 26.51 -17.47 13.46
C HIS A 219 26.39 -16.03 12.95
N ILE A 220 26.74 -15.07 13.78
CA ILE A 220 26.64 -13.64 13.50
C ILE A 220 28.04 -13.04 13.52
N GLU A 221 28.44 -12.40 12.41
CA GLU A 221 29.69 -11.65 12.31
C GLU A 221 29.40 -10.17 12.60
N LEU A 222 30.10 -9.57 13.55
CA LEU A 222 29.99 -8.14 13.88
C LEU A 222 31.10 -7.33 13.19
N SER A 223 30.83 -6.07 12.86
CA SER A 223 31.73 -5.18 12.13
C SER A 223 33.01 -4.81 12.91
N ASP A 224 33.01 -4.98 14.23
CA ASP A 224 34.15 -4.71 15.11
C ASP A 224 35.07 -5.94 15.37
N GLY A 225 34.85 -7.00 14.59
CA GLY A 225 35.61 -8.24 14.63
C GLY A 225 35.15 -9.25 15.69
N ARG A 226 34.07 -8.95 16.41
CA ARG A 226 33.41 -9.94 17.27
C ARG A 226 32.54 -10.90 16.45
N THR A 227 32.31 -12.09 16.99
CA THR A 227 31.34 -13.06 16.46
C THR A 227 30.42 -13.54 17.56
N GLN A 228 29.16 -13.78 17.24
CA GLN A 228 28.20 -14.41 18.15
C GLN A 228 27.75 -15.75 17.58
N HIS A 229 27.70 -16.76 18.44
CA HIS A 229 27.13 -18.08 18.16
C HIS A 229 25.89 -18.24 19.03
N ILE A 230 24.74 -18.47 18.41
CA ILE A 230 23.46 -18.65 19.09
C ILE A 230 22.97 -20.06 18.79
N LYS A 231 22.78 -20.85 19.84
CA LYS A 231 22.22 -22.20 19.77
C LYS A 231 20.89 -22.24 20.50
N ILE A 232 19.89 -22.83 19.87
CA ILE A 232 18.53 -22.96 20.40
C ILE A 232 18.23 -24.46 20.56
N ASP A 233 18.12 -24.92 21.79
CA ASP A 233 17.80 -26.31 22.08
C ASP A 233 16.28 -26.50 22.22
N GLN A 234 15.75 -27.61 21.69
CA GLN A 234 14.33 -27.96 21.72
C GLN A 234 13.38 -26.96 21.03
N LEU A 235 13.84 -26.30 19.96
CA LEU A 235 12.97 -25.43 19.15
C LEU A 235 11.81 -26.23 18.51
N GLY A 236 10.57 -25.95 18.94
CA GLY A 236 9.37 -26.70 18.56
C GLY A 236 9.10 -27.96 19.39
N GLY A 237 9.85 -28.16 20.48
CA GLY A 237 9.57 -29.16 21.51
C GLY A 237 8.59 -28.65 22.58
N LYS A 238 8.65 -29.23 23.79
CA LYS A 238 7.86 -28.74 24.93
C LYS A 238 8.40 -27.40 25.43
N ALA A 239 7.53 -26.50 25.86
CA ALA A 239 7.90 -25.13 26.24
C ALA A 239 8.85 -25.06 27.46
N ASP A 240 8.74 -26.01 28.38
CA ASP A 240 9.57 -26.15 29.58
C ASP A 240 11.00 -26.66 29.28
N ALA A 241 11.25 -27.12 28.05
CA ALA A 241 12.54 -27.67 27.62
C ALA A 241 13.31 -26.73 26.66
N LEU A 242 12.74 -25.58 26.29
CA LEU A 242 13.35 -24.63 25.35
C LEU A 242 14.60 -23.99 25.99
N GLY A 243 15.76 -24.16 25.37
CA GLY A 243 17.01 -23.56 25.82
C GLY A 243 17.61 -22.62 24.77
N VAL A 244 18.26 -21.53 25.20
CA VAL A 244 19.05 -20.65 24.33
C VAL A 244 20.40 -20.45 24.97
N LYS A 245 21.46 -20.69 24.20
CA LYS A 245 22.84 -20.36 24.55
C LYS A 245 23.40 -19.36 23.54
N ILE A 246 24.02 -18.31 24.03
CA ILE A 246 24.71 -17.29 23.24
C ILE A 246 26.17 -17.24 23.71
N THR A 247 27.11 -17.38 22.79
CA THR A 247 28.55 -17.21 23.03
C THR A 247 29.06 -16.10 22.13
N GLU A 248 29.68 -15.07 22.71
CA GLU A 248 30.35 -14.00 21.96
C GLU A 248 31.86 -14.14 22.08
N GLU A 249 32.54 -14.05 20.93
CA GLU A 249 33.99 -14.20 20.82
C GLU A 249 34.65 -12.98 20.18
N LYS A 250 35.90 -12.75 20.54
CA LYS A 250 36.79 -11.81 19.84
C LYS A 250 38.19 -12.42 19.74
N ASN A 251 38.76 -12.46 18.54
CA ASN A 251 40.09 -13.05 18.29
C ASN A 251 40.22 -14.49 18.81
N GLY A 252 39.17 -15.32 18.65
CA GLY A 252 39.14 -16.72 19.09
C GLY A 252 39.06 -16.94 20.60
N LYS A 253 38.75 -15.88 21.38
CA LYS A 253 38.49 -15.99 22.82
C LYS A 253 37.05 -15.62 23.12
N ILE A 254 36.39 -16.44 23.92
CA ILE A 254 35.07 -16.13 24.48
C ILE A 254 35.21 -14.92 25.40
N ILE A 255 34.41 -13.90 25.14
CA ILE A 255 34.35 -12.67 25.93
C ILE A 255 33.03 -12.54 26.70
N ARG A 256 32.00 -13.29 26.30
CA ARG A 256 30.70 -13.33 26.97
C ARG A 256 29.98 -14.64 26.66
N GLU A 257 29.28 -15.17 27.66
CA GLU A 257 28.32 -16.27 27.49
C GLU A 257 27.04 -15.96 28.23
N GLU A 258 25.92 -16.34 27.62
CA GLU A 258 24.59 -16.30 28.21
C GLU A 258 23.88 -17.61 27.93
N GLU A 259 23.15 -18.11 28.93
CA GLU A 259 22.35 -19.32 28.80
C GLU A 259 21.03 -19.13 29.56
N SER A 260 19.93 -19.56 28.96
CA SER A 260 18.64 -19.61 29.64
C SER A 260 18.62 -20.71 30.70
N ILE A 261 18.25 -20.39 31.94
CA ILE A 261 18.04 -21.39 32.99
C ILE A 261 16.59 -21.88 32.90
N ASN A 262 16.40 -23.15 32.51
CA ASN A 262 15.10 -23.80 32.59
C ASN A 262 14.79 -24.10 34.07
N LYS A 263 13.65 -23.59 34.57
CA LYS A 263 13.13 -23.88 35.91
C LYS A 263 12.11 -25.01 35.85
#